data_AF-A0A5C6CJV4-F1
#
_entry.id   AF-A0A5C6CJV4-F1
#
_cell.length_a   1.000
_cell.length_b   1.000
_cell.length_c   1.000
_cell.angle_alpha   90.00
_cell.angle_beta   90.00
_cell.angle_gamma   90.00
#
_symmetry.space_group_name_H-M   'P 1'
#
loop_
_entity.id
_entity.type
_entity.pdbx_description
1 polymer ?
#
loop_
_entity_poly.entity_id
_entity_poly.type
_entity_poly.pdbx_seq_one_letter_code
_entity_poly.pdbx_strand_id
1 'polypeptide(L)' 'MKTKICDWCGQEKPRSEFAKMHPSPDGRRSQCRDCRKLMRRQGAEFMREYKKLPSDEGEPWQG' A
#
# COMPACT_ATOMS: atom_id res chain seq x y z
N MET A 1 25.79 4.03 -2.41
CA MET A 1 24.35 4.32 -2.27
C MET A 1 23.61 3.00 -2.10
N LYS A 2 22.70 2.85 -1.13
CA LYS A 2 22.03 1.56 -0.87
C LYS A 2 20.73 1.48 -1.68
N THR A 3 20.67 0.58 -2.65
CA THR A 3 19.46 0.26 -3.44
C THR A 3 18.63 -0.81 -2.76
N LYS A 4 17.38 -0.97 -3.19
CA LYS A 4 16.45 -2.02 -2.79
C LYS A 4 15.54 -2.34 -3.98
N ILE A 5 15.23 -3.61 -4.16
CA ILE A 5 14.27 -4.07 -5.17
C ILE A 5 12.85 -3.96 -4.60
N CYS A 6 11.95 -3.37 -5.38
CA CYS A 6 10.54 -3.31 -5.04
C CYS A 6 9.90 -4.68 -5.24
N ASP A 7 9.27 -5.21 -4.20
CA ASP A 7 8.62 -6.53 -4.24
C ASP A 7 7.38 -6.56 -5.16
N TRP A 8 6.78 -5.40 -5.44
CA TRP A 8 5.55 -5.29 -6.23
C TRP A 8 5.80 -5.07 -7.73
N CYS A 9 6.79 -4.24 -8.08
CA CYS A 9 7.12 -3.96 -9.49
C CYS A 9 8.44 -4.58 -9.96
N GLY A 10 9.21 -5.21 -9.07
CA GLY A 10 10.49 -5.85 -9.39
C GLY A 10 11.63 -4.88 -9.73
N GLN A 11 11.41 -3.56 -9.69
CA GLN A 11 12.45 -2.59 -10.05
C GLN A 11 13.43 -2.32 -8.92
N GLU A 12 14.72 -2.27 -9.25
CA GLU A 12 15.75 -1.76 -8.35
C GLU A 12 15.64 -0.23 -8.26
N LYS A 13 15.46 0.29 -7.04
CA LYS A 13 15.40 1.73 -6.76
C LYS A 13 16.26 2.09 -5.55
N PRO A 14 16.70 3.35 -5.42
CA PRO A 14 17.43 3.78 -4.23
C PRO A 14 16.54 3.69 -2.98
N ARG A 15 17.11 3.40 -1.79
CA ARG A 15 16.35 3.33 -0.52
C ARG A 15 15.56 4.60 -0.18
N SER A 16 15.93 5.74 -0.77
CA SER A 16 15.18 7.01 -0.69
C SER A 16 13.77 6.91 -1.29
N GLU A 17 13.60 6.06 -2.30
CA GLU A 17 12.32 5.78 -2.97
C GLU A 17 11.43 4.80 -2.19
N PHE A 18 11.89 4.31 -1.04
CA PHE A 18 11.11 3.47 -0.14
C PHE A 18 10.70 4.28 1.08
N ALA A 19 9.40 4.37 1.35
CA ALA A 19 8.90 5.13 2.50
C ALA A 19 9.38 4.50 3.81
N LYS A 20 9.65 5.35 4.81
CA LYS A 20 9.99 4.90 6.17
C LYS A 20 8.78 4.18 6.78
N MET A 21 9.04 3.05 7.44
CA MET A 21 8.05 2.27 8.17
C MET A 21 8.70 1.76 9.44
N HIS A 22 8.31 2.33 10.58
CA HIS A 22 8.83 1.98 11.90
C HIS A 22 8.74 0.48 12.24
N PRO A 23 7.64 -0.23 11.96
CA PRO A 23 7.56 -1.66 12.30
C PRO A 23 8.27 -2.60 11.30
N SER A 24 8.99 -2.10 10.29
CA SER A 24 9.75 -2.98 9.39
C SER A 24 11.16 -3.24 9.93
N PRO A 25 11.71 -4.47 9.78
CA PRO A 25 13.07 -4.81 10.22
C PRO A 25 14.15 -3.90 9.62
N ASP A 26 13.92 -3.38 8.41
CA ASP A 26 14.79 -2.42 7.71
C ASP A 26 14.43 -0.94 7.90
N GLY A 27 13.37 -0.65 8.68
CA GLY A 27 12.79 0.68 8.85
C GLY A 27 12.17 1.27 7.56
N ARG A 28 12.02 0.45 6.51
CA ARG A 28 11.55 0.84 5.16
C ARG A 28 10.55 -0.17 4.63
N ARG A 29 9.57 0.29 3.86
CA ARG A 29 8.60 -0.55 3.16
C ARG A 29 9.28 -1.50 2.16
N SER A 30 8.64 -2.62 1.85
CA SER A 30 9.00 -3.53 0.76
C SER A 30 8.69 -2.96 -0.63
N GLN A 31 7.69 -2.09 -0.72
CA GLN A 31 7.23 -1.46 -1.96
C GLN A 31 7.83 -0.05 -2.12
N CYS A 32 8.11 0.34 -3.35
CA CYS A 32 8.54 1.71 -3.66
C CYS A 32 7.37 2.71 -3.52
N ARG A 33 7.71 4.00 -3.46
CA ARG A 33 6.74 5.10 -3.29
C ARG A 33 5.73 5.17 -4.44
N ASP A 34 6.12 4.84 -5.66
CA ASP A 34 5.21 4.80 -6.82
C ASP A 34 4.13 3.74 -6.66
N CYS A 35 4.52 2.49 -6.41
CA CYS A 35 3.61 1.39 -6.15
C CYS A 35 2.68 1.71 -4.96
N ARG A 36 3.23 2.35 -3.93
CA ARG A 36 2.44 2.79 -2.77
C ARG A 36 1.39 3.85 -3.12
N LYS A 37 1.73 4.80 -4.02
CA LYS A 37 0.78 5.80 -4.52
C LYS A 37 -0.34 5.12 -5.32
N LEU A 38 -0.01 4.15 -6.16
CA LEU A 38 -0.97 3.37 -6.93
C LEU A 38 -1.94 2.61 -6.01
N MET A 39 -1.41 1.84 -5.05
CA MET A 39 -2.26 1.14 -4.07
C MET A 39 -3.15 2.09 -3.28
N ARG A 40 -2.63 3.24 -2.85
CA ARG A 40 -3.44 4.23 -2.12
C ARG A 40 -4.56 4.79 -2.98
N ARG A 41 -4.33 5.04 -4.26
CA ARG A 41 -5.36 5.51 -5.19
C ARG A 41 -6.43 4.44 -5.41
N GLN A 42 -6.03 3.21 -5.71
CA GLN A 42 -6.95 2.08 -5.90
C GLN A 42 -7.77 1.79 -4.63
N GLY A 43 -7.12 1.77 -3.45
CA GLY A 43 -7.81 1.59 -2.17
C GLY A 43 -8.76 2.76 -1.85
N ALA A 44 -8.39 4.00 -2.17
CA ALA A 44 -9.28 5.16 -1.98
C ALA A 44 -10.50 5.11 -2.91
N GLU A 45 -10.32 4.65 -4.16
CA GLU A 45 -11.41 4.43 -5.11
C GLU A 45 -12.35 3.32 -4.62
N PHE A 46 -11.80 2.16 -4.25
CA PHE A 46 -12.57 1.06 -3.67
C PHE A 46 -13.34 1.51 -2.42
N MET A 47 -12.69 2.22 -1.48
CA MET A 47 -13.35 2.72 -0.28
C MET A 47 -14.42 3.78 -0.58
N ARG A 48 -14.23 4.60 -1.62
CA ARG A 48 -15.22 5.59 -2.05
C ARG A 48 -16.47 4.90 -2.59
N GLU A 49 -16.31 3.87 -3.42
CA GLU A 49 -17.43 3.09 -3.92
C GLU A 49 -18.06 2.23 -2.81
N TYR A 50 -17.26 1.56 -1.99
CA TYR A 50 -17.73 0.79 -0.82
C TYR A 50 -18.57 1.64 0.13
N LYS A 51 -18.16 2.89 0.41
CA LYS A 51 -18.95 3.81 1.26
C LYS A 51 -20.30 4.21 0.64
N LYS A 52 -20.48 4.06 -0.68
CA LYS A 52 -21.77 4.26 -1.33
C LYS A 52 -22.66 3.01 -1.26
N LEU A 53 -22.11 1.85 -0.91
CA LEU A 53 -22.91 0.65 -0.73
C LEU A 53 -23.86 0.86 0.46
N PRO A 54 -25.13 0.44 0.33
CA PRO A 54 -26.08 0.48 1.43
C PRO A 54 -25.56 -0.36 2.60
N SER A 55 -25.60 0.22 3.79
CA SER A 55 -25.00 -0.32 5.01
C SER A 55 -25.59 -1.67 5.46
N ASP A 56 -26.70 -2.10 4.87
CA ASP A 56 -27.40 -3.34 5.22
C ASP A 56 -26.76 -4.60 4.60
N GLU A 57 -26.00 -4.46 3.50
CA GLU A 57 -25.44 -5.60 2.75
C GLU A 57 -23.92 -5.76 2.93
N GLY A 58 -23.30 -4.96 3.79
CA GLY A 58 -21.84 -4.74 3.84
C GLY A 58 -21.06 -5.33 5.01
N GLU A 59 -21.68 -6.12 5.90
CA GLU A 59 -21.02 -6.69 7.10
C GLU A 59 -21.03 -8.22 7.15
N PRO A 60 -20.01 -8.92 6.61
CA PRO A 60 -19.75 -10.33 6.92
C PRO A 60 -18.79 -10.46 8.11
N TRP A 61 -19.05 -9.73 9.19
CA TRP A 61 -18.48 -10.01 10.51
C TRP A 61 -19.62 -10.11 11.53
N GLN A 62 -20.47 -11.12 11.36
CA GLN A 62 -21.08 -11.76 12.52
C GLN A 62 -20.01 -12.64 13.17
N GLY A 63 -19.86 -12.49 14.48
CA GLY A 63 -18.75 -13.00 15.29
C GLY A 63 -18.56 -14.51 15.29
#